data_AF-A0A1H7UR73-F1
#
_entry.id   AF-A0A1H7UR73-F1
#
_cell.length_a   1.000
_cell.length_b   1.000
_cell.length_c   1.000
_cell.angle_alpha   90.00
_cell.angle_beta   90.00
_cell.angle_gamma   90.00
#
_symmetry.space_group_name_H-M   'P 1'
#
loop_
_entity.id
_entity.type
_entity.pdbx_description
1 polymer ?
#
loop_
_entity_poly.entity_id
_entity_poly.type
_entity_poly.pdbx_seq_one_letter_code
_entity_poly.pdbx_strand_id
1 'polypeptide(L)'
;MINKLFLTFLLLSIEITFGQINKPDSSILNESGINYTPITKSSTINSTEGASFCKGIFEKHPKVLTDIGISILILKEECNCTVGDFDNNGYLDFAFWGIDKSEPIKHGVNHLDYENYVVLFFEKSNIINTKKIKTEPGLPLVYYPKRSQIGDNNEPISNKESLWVWGTTEDGYDDYSQGTVYIYNNYTKEFEKVKYPYENLNLSQTEKTTLTNDYLYSATVNSNTSLNVRSSPDLKGTKIGNIRYRKEVKVLKHTNIYFSLKLENRTAYGQWVYISYIDSYKKVKKGYVFDYFLEMNFDTKKLGINITDAIKKFKEHKDCLIENVSTDFLFSIQGLSYSKEDSNRVERIRIEIQGITDSNTTFQRIDYKPNNWIMYNEVDCDARSNFEEKNTSIEIGNLGHLIIWDYNIDGLQDFAIMSDQGMNAGSYYDFYMQQKDGSFKIEEYPFSLFPTNIDYENKTITEIHPLGCCKLSGATYKKEKNKWKLIKTINEDM
;
A
#
# COMPACT_ATOMS: atom_id res chain seq x y z
N MET A 1 -19.11 37.51 69.64
CA MET A 1 -18.81 37.78 68.21
C MET A 1 -17.31 37.58 68.03
N ILE A 2 -16.89 36.39 67.57
CA ILE A 2 -16.66 36.04 66.15
C ILE A 2 -15.49 36.88 65.61
N ASN A 3 -14.33 36.38 65.18
CA ASN A 3 -13.91 35.04 64.80
C ASN A 3 -12.38 34.89 64.96
N LYS A 4 -11.93 33.75 65.49
CA LYS A 4 -10.53 33.28 65.40
C LYS A 4 -10.29 32.78 63.99
N LEU A 5 -9.37 33.40 63.25
CA LEU A 5 -8.91 32.88 61.96
C LEU A 5 -7.81 31.83 62.22
N PHE A 6 -8.19 30.56 62.14
CA PHE A 6 -7.28 29.42 62.10
C PHE A 6 -6.58 29.41 60.74
N LEU A 7 -5.25 29.56 60.73
CA LEU A 7 -4.42 29.36 59.55
C LEU A 7 -4.02 27.88 59.52
N THR A 8 -4.83 27.06 58.86
CA THR A 8 -4.52 25.64 58.62
C THR A 8 -3.58 25.58 57.42
N PHE A 9 -2.29 25.30 57.67
CA PHE A 9 -1.34 24.92 56.61
C PHE A 9 -1.76 23.55 56.07
N LEU A 10 -2.43 23.54 54.92
CA LEU A 10 -2.65 22.34 54.14
C LEU A 10 -1.33 22.04 53.40
N LEU A 11 -0.51 21.16 53.96
CA LEU A 11 0.58 20.51 53.25
C LEU A 11 -0.05 19.63 52.15
N LEU A 12 -0.25 20.19 50.95
CA LEU A 12 -0.40 19.39 49.75
C LEU A 12 0.97 18.76 49.46
N SER A 13 1.16 17.52 49.89
CA SER A 13 2.17 16.65 49.32
C SER A 13 1.78 16.40 47.86
N ILE A 14 2.35 17.18 46.95
CA ILE A 14 2.37 16.85 45.53
C ILE A 14 3.28 15.62 45.43
N GLU A 15 2.69 14.43 45.37
CA GLU A 15 3.38 13.27 44.84
C GLU A 15 3.66 13.56 43.37
N ILE A 16 4.89 13.98 43.08
CA ILE A 16 5.42 13.98 41.72
C ILE A 16 5.62 12.50 41.38
N THR A 17 4.67 11.91 40.68
CA THR A 17 4.77 10.57 40.11
C THR A 17 5.83 10.58 39.01
N PHE A 18 7.09 10.33 39.38
CA PHE A 18 8.17 10.13 38.43
C PHE A 18 8.00 8.79 37.69
N GLY A 19 7.83 8.87 36.37
CA GLY A 19 8.05 7.80 35.39
C GLY A 19 7.04 6.66 35.42
N GLN A 20 6.03 6.71 34.54
CA GLN A 20 5.23 5.53 34.25
C GLN A 20 6.13 4.40 33.74
N ILE A 21 6.10 3.26 34.41
CA ILE A 21 6.79 2.06 33.95
C ILE A 21 6.07 1.58 32.68
N ASN A 22 6.75 1.57 31.54
CA ASN A 22 6.22 1.10 30.26
C ASN A 22 6.08 -0.43 30.28
N LYS A 23 5.12 -1.00 31.02
CA LYS A 23 4.84 -2.45 31.01
C LYS A 23 3.78 -2.79 29.95
N PRO A 24 3.83 -4.00 29.35
CA PRO A 24 2.72 -4.52 28.57
C PRO A 24 1.41 -4.47 29.35
N ASP A 25 0.29 -4.34 28.64
CA ASP A 25 -1.04 -4.43 29.24
C ASP A 25 -1.18 -5.75 30.00
N SER A 26 -1.68 -5.67 31.24
CA SER A 26 -2.01 -6.82 32.08
C SER A 26 -2.98 -7.82 31.43
N SER A 27 -3.73 -7.41 30.40
CA SER A 27 -4.60 -8.32 29.65
C SER A 27 -3.86 -9.25 28.68
N ILE A 28 -2.59 -8.99 28.38
CA ILE A 28 -1.79 -9.79 27.44
C ILE A 28 -1.31 -11.07 28.15
N LEU A 29 -1.46 -12.23 27.48
CA LEU A 29 -1.14 -13.53 28.04
C LEU A 29 0.34 -13.91 27.82
N ASN A 30 1.03 -14.34 28.87
CA ASN A 30 2.33 -14.98 28.74
C ASN A 30 2.21 -16.51 28.76
N GLU A 31 1.98 -17.12 27.61
CA GLU A 31 1.95 -18.57 27.43
C GLU A 31 3.19 -19.12 26.69
N SER A 32 4.15 -18.25 26.38
CA SER A 32 5.40 -18.59 25.69
C SER A 32 6.26 -19.60 26.44
N GLY A 33 6.08 -19.69 27.77
CA GLY A 33 6.97 -20.44 28.66
C GLY A 33 8.31 -19.74 28.92
N ILE A 34 8.46 -18.48 28.50
CA ILE A 34 9.61 -17.64 28.84
C ILE A 34 9.29 -16.89 30.13
N ASN A 35 10.07 -17.16 31.17
CA ASN A 35 10.03 -16.38 32.41
C ASN A 35 10.74 -15.06 32.16
N TYR A 36 10.08 -13.95 32.45
CA TYR A 36 10.67 -12.62 32.31
C TYR A 36 10.51 -11.82 33.60
N THR A 37 11.55 -11.07 33.98
CA THR A 37 11.49 -10.13 35.11
C THR A 37 11.65 -8.71 34.58
N PRO A 38 10.63 -7.84 34.71
CA PRO A 38 10.78 -6.42 34.40
C PRO A 38 11.83 -5.80 35.31
N ILE A 39 12.87 -5.21 34.73
CA ILE A 39 13.88 -4.46 35.48
C ILE A 39 13.30 -3.07 35.73
N THR A 40 13.12 -2.72 37.00
CA THR A 40 12.78 -1.36 37.43
C THR A 40 14.05 -0.74 38.01
N LYS A 41 14.51 0.37 37.42
CA LYS A 41 15.46 1.35 37.96
C LYS A 41 16.48 0.76 38.97
N SER A 42 17.66 0.32 38.51
CA SER A 42 18.81 0.21 39.41
C SER A 42 19.49 1.56 39.49
N SER A 43 19.65 2.11 40.69
CA SER A 43 20.29 3.41 40.96
C SER A 43 21.79 3.47 40.62
N THR A 44 22.37 2.41 40.04
CA THR A 44 23.82 2.29 39.81
C THR A 44 24.22 1.96 38.39
N ILE A 45 23.28 1.91 37.44
CA ILE A 45 23.60 1.61 36.04
C ILE A 45 22.92 2.69 35.19
N ASN A 46 23.69 3.29 34.27
CA ASN A 46 23.29 4.24 33.23
C ASN A 46 22.22 3.64 32.29
N SER A 47 21.09 3.24 32.85
CA SER A 47 19.95 2.65 32.17
C SER A 47 19.02 3.79 31.80
N THR A 48 18.94 4.03 30.50
CA THR A 48 18.02 4.97 29.84
C THR A 48 16.60 4.87 30.40
N GLU A 49 16.03 6.01 30.81
CA GLU A 49 14.67 6.11 31.34
C GLU A 49 13.63 5.58 30.31
N GLY A 50 12.61 4.87 30.78
CA GLY A 50 11.45 4.47 29.96
C GLY A 50 11.56 3.09 29.27
N ALA A 51 12.70 2.43 29.32
CA ALA A 51 12.85 1.10 28.73
C ALA A 51 12.36 -0.03 29.67
N SER A 52 11.41 -0.84 29.21
CA SER A 52 11.17 -2.15 29.83
C SER A 52 12.25 -3.14 29.39
N PHE A 53 13.32 -3.19 30.16
CA PHE A 53 14.27 -4.29 30.09
C PHE A 53 13.68 -5.48 30.83
N CYS A 54 13.71 -6.65 30.21
CA CYS A 54 13.47 -7.91 30.88
C CYS A 54 14.70 -8.79 30.89
N LYS A 55 14.78 -9.63 31.92
CA LYS A 55 15.67 -10.79 31.94
C LYS A 55 14.85 -12.04 31.64
N GLY A 56 15.18 -12.73 30.54
CA GLY A 56 14.50 -13.95 30.10
C GLY A 56 15.28 -15.23 30.39
N ILE A 57 14.59 -16.32 30.75
CA ILE A 57 15.14 -17.71 30.74
C ILE A 57 14.33 -18.56 29.75
N PHE A 58 15.02 -19.30 28.87
CA PHE A 58 14.40 -20.11 27.83
C PHE A 58 14.38 -21.60 28.21
N GLU A 59 13.32 -22.03 28.89
CA GLU A 59 13.16 -23.46 29.22
C GLU A 59 12.55 -24.28 28.09
N LYS A 60 11.86 -23.62 27.14
CA LYS A 60 11.17 -24.24 26.00
C LYS A 60 11.71 -23.71 24.67
N HIS A 61 11.74 -24.57 23.64
CA HIS A 61 12.16 -24.29 22.25
C HIS A 61 13.67 -24.09 21.95
N PRO A 62 14.62 -24.80 22.61
CA PRO A 62 16.05 -24.56 22.40
C PRO A 62 16.49 -24.71 20.94
N LYS A 63 15.90 -25.66 20.20
CA LYS A 63 16.21 -25.91 18.78
C LYS A 63 15.82 -24.73 17.87
N VAL A 64 14.59 -24.23 18.00
CA VAL A 64 14.10 -23.11 17.16
C VAL A 64 14.95 -21.86 17.39
N LEU A 65 15.33 -21.63 18.64
CA LEU A 65 16.16 -20.49 19.04
C LEU A 65 17.59 -20.63 18.52
N THR A 66 18.18 -21.82 18.55
CA THR A 66 19.50 -22.05 17.93
C THR A 66 19.46 -21.90 16.42
N ASP A 67 18.39 -22.36 15.76
CA ASP A 67 18.25 -22.29 14.30
C ASP A 67 18.19 -20.83 13.79
N ILE A 68 17.71 -19.90 14.62
CA ILE A 68 17.66 -18.45 14.30
C ILE A 68 18.87 -17.66 14.83
N GLY A 69 19.88 -18.35 15.38
CA GLY A 69 21.15 -17.78 15.80
C GLY A 69 21.31 -17.51 17.30
N ILE A 70 20.36 -17.92 18.14
CA ILE A 70 20.47 -17.77 19.61
C ILE A 70 21.28 -18.93 20.20
N SER A 71 22.48 -18.63 20.69
CA SER A 71 23.39 -19.62 21.28
C SER A 71 22.77 -20.34 22.49
N ILE A 72 22.98 -21.66 22.57
CA ILE A 72 22.56 -22.50 23.70
C ILE A 72 23.12 -22.00 25.05
N LEU A 73 24.30 -21.37 25.04
CA LEU A 73 24.88 -20.77 26.25
C LEU A 73 24.03 -19.60 26.75
N ILE A 74 23.55 -18.77 25.82
CA ILE A 74 22.67 -17.64 26.09
C ILE A 74 21.30 -18.13 26.60
N LEU A 75 20.78 -19.23 26.04
CA LEU A 75 19.52 -19.84 26.50
C LEU A 75 19.53 -20.31 27.96
N LYS A 76 20.72 -20.56 28.52
CA LYS A 76 20.92 -21.00 29.91
C LYS A 76 21.25 -19.85 30.87
N GLU A 77 21.44 -18.64 30.35
CA GLU A 77 21.78 -17.44 31.11
C GLU A 77 20.66 -16.38 30.99
N GLU A 78 20.70 -15.35 31.84
CA GLU A 78 19.76 -14.24 31.76
C GLU A 78 20.05 -13.39 30.52
N CYS A 79 19.09 -13.32 29.59
CA CYS A 79 19.19 -12.51 28.37
C CYS A 79 18.48 -11.17 28.54
N ASN A 80 19.05 -10.10 28.00
CA ASN A 80 18.34 -8.83 27.94
C ASN A 80 17.29 -8.87 26.80
N CYS A 81 16.07 -8.50 27.14
CA CYS A 81 14.94 -8.48 26.23
C CYS A 81 14.05 -7.26 26.45
N THR A 82 13.16 -7.01 25.50
CA THR A 82 11.98 -6.18 25.68
C THR A 82 10.74 -6.97 25.24
N VAL A 83 9.61 -6.72 25.88
CA VAL A 83 8.39 -7.53 25.73
C VAL A 83 7.19 -6.65 25.44
N GLY A 84 6.29 -7.15 24.60
CA GLY A 84 5.04 -6.52 24.20
C GLY A 84 4.23 -7.43 23.26
N ASP A 85 2.98 -7.09 22.98
CA ASP A 85 2.13 -7.70 21.96
C ASP A 85 2.28 -6.89 20.65
N PHE A 86 3.40 -7.11 19.94
CA PHE A 86 3.78 -6.31 18.77
C PHE A 86 2.88 -6.62 17.56
N ASP A 87 2.37 -7.85 17.48
CA ASP A 87 1.42 -8.26 16.44
C ASP A 87 -0.06 -8.17 16.86
N ASN A 88 -0.36 -7.66 18.05
CA ASN A 88 -1.71 -7.46 18.55
C ASN A 88 -2.56 -8.76 18.50
N ASN A 89 -1.95 -9.90 18.79
CA ASN A 89 -2.59 -11.21 18.84
C ASN A 89 -3.05 -11.60 20.27
N GLY A 90 -2.71 -10.80 21.28
CA GLY A 90 -3.07 -11.00 22.68
C GLY A 90 -2.08 -11.84 23.50
N TYR A 91 -0.94 -12.21 22.93
CA TYR A 91 0.14 -12.94 23.59
C TYR A 91 1.42 -12.10 23.62
N LEU A 92 2.31 -12.37 24.59
CA LEU A 92 3.59 -11.67 24.66
C LEU A 92 4.57 -12.14 23.57
N ASP A 93 5.05 -11.17 22.81
CA ASP A 93 6.20 -11.27 21.94
C ASP A 93 7.46 -10.77 22.66
N PHE A 94 8.61 -11.19 22.16
CA PHE A 94 9.90 -10.90 22.79
C PHE A 94 10.92 -10.45 21.76
N ALA A 95 11.50 -9.25 21.95
CA ALA A 95 12.64 -8.79 21.17
C ALA A 95 13.93 -8.87 22.00
N PHE A 96 14.93 -9.56 21.47
CA PHE A 96 16.19 -9.85 22.12
C PHE A 96 17.37 -9.22 21.38
N TRP A 97 18.46 -8.90 22.08
CA TRP A 97 19.71 -8.40 21.48
C TRP A 97 20.95 -9.06 22.07
N GLY A 98 22.10 -8.81 21.44
CA GLY A 98 23.39 -9.40 21.83
C GLY A 98 23.50 -10.89 21.47
N ILE A 99 22.74 -11.30 20.44
CA ILE A 99 22.55 -12.71 20.07
C ILE A 99 23.63 -13.21 19.11
N ASP A 100 24.18 -12.34 18.24
CA ASP A 100 25.15 -12.75 17.24
C ASP A 100 26.57 -12.75 17.83
N LYS A 101 27.07 -13.93 18.21
CA LYS A 101 28.42 -14.15 18.74
C LYS A 101 29.23 -15.08 17.82
N SER A 102 29.20 -14.84 16.51
CA SER A 102 30.24 -15.42 15.64
C SER A 102 31.64 -14.96 16.06
N GLU A 103 31.76 -13.96 16.93
CA GLU A 103 33.01 -13.60 17.61
C GLU A 103 32.93 -13.84 19.13
N PRO A 104 34.00 -14.41 19.75
CA PRO A 104 34.04 -14.66 21.19
C PRO A 104 34.01 -13.33 21.94
N ILE A 105 33.04 -13.17 22.84
CA ILE A 105 33.00 -12.02 23.75
C ILE A 105 34.30 -12.00 24.55
N LYS A 106 35.12 -10.99 24.31
CA LYS A 106 36.07 -10.55 25.34
C LYS A 106 35.22 -9.94 26.45
N HIS A 107 35.16 -10.59 27.61
CA HIS A 107 34.56 -10.00 28.80
C HIS A 107 35.15 -8.60 29.03
N GLY A 108 34.31 -7.57 28.97
CA GLY A 108 34.69 -6.18 29.22
C GLY A 108 34.53 -5.19 28.07
N VAL A 109 33.93 -5.57 26.92
CA VAL A 109 33.67 -4.60 25.85
C VAL A 109 32.32 -3.92 26.05
N ASN A 110 32.35 -2.58 26.08
CA ASN A 110 31.23 -1.67 26.28
C ASN A 110 30.01 -1.98 25.39
N HIS A 111 28.83 -1.64 25.92
CA HIS A 111 27.47 -1.67 25.40
C HIS A 111 27.23 -1.14 23.95
N LEU A 112 27.98 -1.54 22.92
CA LEU A 112 27.93 -0.88 21.61
C LEU A 112 27.39 -1.76 20.47
N ASP A 113 27.29 -3.08 20.63
CA ASP A 113 26.76 -3.99 19.60
C ASP A 113 25.24 -4.18 19.70
N TYR A 114 24.49 -3.07 19.73
CA TYR A 114 23.02 -3.09 19.65
C TYR A 114 22.48 -3.34 18.23
N GLU A 115 23.33 -3.53 17.22
CA GLU A 115 22.89 -3.48 15.82
C GLU A 115 21.91 -4.58 15.40
N ASN A 116 21.78 -5.69 16.14
CA ASN A 116 21.00 -6.84 15.70
C ASN A 116 20.04 -7.34 16.78
N TYR A 117 18.74 -7.21 16.49
CA TYR A 117 17.66 -7.73 17.31
C TYR A 117 16.98 -8.91 16.63
N VAL A 118 16.50 -9.85 17.45
CA VAL A 118 15.60 -10.93 17.02
C VAL A 118 14.29 -10.80 17.79
N VAL A 119 13.20 -10.61 17.07
CA VAL A 119 11.84 -10.60 17.60
C VAL A 119 11.20 -11.97 17.38
N LEU A 120 10.66 -12.55 18.45
CA LEU A 120 9.91 -13.80 18.44
C LEU A 120 8.44 -13.49 18.69
N PHE A 121 7.58 -13.94 17.78
CA PHE A 121 6.14 -13.78 17.89
C PHE A 121 5.50 -15.06 18.41
N PHE A 122 4.63 -14.94 19.41
CA PHE A 122 4.01 -16.10 20.05
C PHE A 122 2.50 -16.12 19.84
N GLU A 123 1.95 -17.30 19.62
CA GLU A 123 0.53 -17.59 19.86
C GLU A 123 0.46 -18.78 20.82
N LYS A 124 -0.02 -18.54 22.05
CA LYS A 124 0.08 -19.49 23.16
C LYS A 124 1.54 -19.88 23.42
N SER A 125 1.86 -21.17 23.39
CA SER A 125 3.22 -21.72 23.54
C SER A 125 3.94 -21.98 22.21
N ASN A 126 3.42 -21.49 21.07
CA ASN A 126 4.05 -21.70 19.76
C ASN A 126 4.70 -20.41 19.26
N ILE A 127 5.91 -20.52 18.73
CA ILE A 127 6.55 -19.46 17.95
C ILE A 127 5.89 -19.46 16.56
N ILE A 128 5.19 -18.37 16.21
CA ILE A 128 4.46 -18.25 14.94
C ILE A 128 5.22 -17.45 13.88
N ASN A 129 6.19 -16.61 14.30
CA ASN A 129 7.05 -15.85 13.39
C ASN A 129 8.35 -15.43 14.10
N THR A 130 9.39 -15.15 13.31
CA THR A 130 10.63 -14.55 13.79
C THR A 130 11.08 -13.42 12.86
N LYS A 131 11.57 -12.31 13.41
CA LYS A 131 12.05 -11.17 12.62
C LYS A 131 13.38 -10.65 13.13
N LYS A 132 14.28 -10.33 12.21
CA LYS A 132 15.54 -9.64 12.52
C LYS A 132 15.35 -8.15 12.29
N ILE A 133 15.72 -7.32 13.27
CA ILE A 133 15.74 -5.86 13.13
C ILE A 133 17.17 -5.40 13.23
N LYS A 134 17.61 -4.64 12.22
CA LYS A 134 18.86 -3.88 12.27
C LYS A 134 18.61 -2.46 12.72
N THR A 135 19.22 -2.06 13.83
CA THR A 135 19.15 -0.69 14.39
C THR A 135 20.44 0.08 14.12
N GLU A 136 20.42 1.38 14.38
CA GLU A 136 21.65 2.17 14.41
C GLU A 136 22.57 1.69 15.56
N PRO A 137 23.90 1.75 15.40
CA PRO A 137 24.85 1.28 16.42
C PRO A 137 24.69 2.05 17.73
N GLY A 138 24.90 1.37 18.86
CA GLY A 138 24.97 2.01 20.17
C GLY A 138 23.66 2.34 20.88
N LEU A 139 22.48 2.10 20.27
CA LEU A 139 21.20 2.46 20.88
C LEU A 139 20.29 1.25 21.14
N PRO A 140 19.79 1.06 22.38
CA PRO A 140 18.91 -0.04 22.70
C PRO A 140 17.52 0.17 22.11
N LEU A 141 16.96 -0.91 21.55
CA LEU A 141 15.56 -1.01 21.17
C LEU A 141 14.71 -1.29 22.40
N VAL A 142 13.73 -0.43 22.65
CA VAL A 142 12.91 -0.43 23.87
C VAL A 142 11.44 -0.58 23.55
N TYR A 143 10.71 -1.27 24.43
CA TYR A 143 9.27 -1.37 24.32
C TYR A 143 8.62 0.02 24.41
N TYR A 144 7.79 0.32 23.42
CA TYR A 144 7.03 1.55 23.31
C TYR A 144 5.53 1.24 23.37
N PRO A 145 4.86 1.52 24.51
CA PRO A 145 3.48 1.12 24.72
C PRO A 145 2.53 1.90 23.82
N LYS A 146 1.34 1.34 23.65
CA LYS A 146 0.21 2.06 23.08
C LYS A 146 -0.12 3.29 23.93
N ARG A 147 -0.12 4.46 23.32
CA ARG A 147 -0.39 5.75 23.98
C ARG A 147 -1.35 6.59 23.14
N SER A 148 -2.23 7.34 23.81
CA SER A 148 -3.22 8.22 23.18
C SER A 148 -2.83 9.71 23.25
N GLN A 149 -1.73 10.02 23.95
CA GLN A 149 -1.18 11.35 24.16
C GLN A 149 0.34 11.30 23.95
N ILE A 150 0.91 12.45 23.63
CA ILE A 150 2.36 12.64 23.50
C ILE A 150 3.01 12.35 24.86
N GLY A 151 4.10 11.58 24.87
CA GLY A 151 4.83 11.22 26.10
C GLY A 151 5.58 12.41 26.72
N ASP A 152 6.13 12.20 27.92
CA ASP A 152 6.77 13.25 28.73
C ASP A 152 7.94 13.97 28.02
N ASN A 153 8.52 13.36 26.97
CA ASN A 153 9.63 13.89 26.18
C ASN A 153 9.28 14.12 24.69
N ASN A 154 8.04 14.51 24.39
CA ASN A 154 7.53 14.59 23.01
C ASN A 154 7.51 13.24 22.27
N GLU A 155 7.51 12.13 23.00
CA GLU A 155 7.44 10.79 22.41
C GLU A 155 6.14 10.63 21.61
N PRO A 156 6.17 10.01 20.42
CA PRO A 156 5.05 10.05 19.49
C PRO A 156 3.85 9.21 19.92
N ILE A 157 2.64 9.64 19.56
CA ILE A 157 1.43 8.85 19.82
C ILE A 157 1.48 7.57 18.97
N SER A 158 1.43 6.40 19.62
CA SER A 158 1.28 5.10 18.94
C SER A 158 -0.01 4.43 19.36
N ASN A 159 -0.84 4.03 18.39
CA ASN A 159 -2.06 3.27 18.66
C ASN A 159 -1.83 1.75 18.79
N LYS A 160 -0.56 1.32 18.71
CA LYS A 160 -0.09 -0.07 18.83
C LYS A 160 1.08 -0.14 19.80
N GLU A 161 1.32 -1.32 20.35
CA GLU A 161 2.60 -1.60 20.98
C GLU A 161 3.68 -1.69 19.88
N SER A 162 4.84 -1.11 20.15
CA SER A 162 5.90 -0.97 19.16
C SER A 162 7.27 -0.99 19.83
N LEU A 163 8.30 -0.91 19.01
CA LEU A 163 9.68 -0.88 19.43
C LEU A 163 10.25 0.50 19.10
N TRP A 164 11.04 1.08 19.97
CA TRP A 164 11.59 2.42 19.81
C TRP A 164 13.11 2.41 19.98
N VAL A 165 13.81 3.22 19.20
CA VAL A 165 15.23 3.51 19.37
C VAL A 165 15.35 5.02 19.47
N TRP A 166 15.92 5.53 20.56
CA TRP A 166 16.16 6.98 20.71
C TRP A 166 17.14 7.48 19.65
N GLY A 167 17.00 8.73 19.23
CA GLY A 167 17.99 9.39 18.39
C GLY A 167 19.16 9.90 19.24
N THR A 168 20.21 10.34 18.56
CA THR A 168 21.33 11.05 19.19
C THR A 168 21.43 12.48 18.67
N THR A 169 21.82 13.40 19.53
CA THR A 169 22.28 14.73 19.16
C THR A 169 23.65 14.67 18.47
N GLU A 170 24.06 15.75 17.80
CA GLU A 170 25.39 15.83 17.15
C GLU A 170 26.57 15.65 18.12
N ASP A 171 26.38 15.96 19.41
CA ASP A 171 27.34 15.76 20.49
C ASP A 171 27.24 14.38 21.17
N GLY A 172 26.41 13.48 20.65
CA GLY A 172 26.35 12.07 21.06
C GLY A 172 25.53 11.78 22.31
N TYR A 173 24.67 12.71 22.73
CA TYR A 173 23.70 12.49 23.81
C TYR A 173 22.37 11.96 23.26
N ASP A 174 21.62 11.21 24.07
CA ASP A 174 20.28 10.74 23.70
C ASP A 174 19.34 11.94 23.49
N ASP A 175 18.75 12.06 22.30
CA ASP A 175 17.73 13.04 21.98
C ASP A 175 16.36 12.36 21.95
N TYR A 176 15.60 12.48 23.04
CA TYR A 176 14.26 11.89 23.14
C TYR A 176 13.24 12.45 22.16
N SER A 177 13.50 13.63 21.58
CA SER A 177 12.65 14.22 20.54
C SER A 177 12.88 13.57 19.18
N GLN A 178 14.02 12.89 19.00
CA GLN A 178 14.38 12.18 17.79
C GLN A 178 14.46 10.67 18.04
N GLY A 179 14.24 9.87 17.01
CA GLY A 179 14.31 8.42 17.17
C GLY A 179 13.61 7.67 16.06
N THR A 180 13.66 6.35 16.14
CA THR A 180 13.00 5.47 15.16
C THR A 180 12.02 4.55 15.88
N VAL A 181 10.73 4.66 15.54
CA VAL A 181 9.72 3.64 15.90
C VAL A 181 9.79 2.52 14.86
N TYR A 182 9.78 1.29 15.34
CA TYR A 182 9.61 0.08 14.57
C TYR A 182 8.20 -0.46 14.88
N ILE A 183 7.30 -0.38 13.89
CA ILE A 183 5.91 -0.81 14.03
C ILE A 183 5.72 -2.10 13.24
N TYR A 184 5.28 -3.16 13.90
CA TYR A 184 5.03 -4.42 13.20
C TYR A 184 3.74 -4.35 12.38
N ASN A 185 3.84 -4.73 11.11
CA ASN A 185 2.73 -4.81 10.18
C ASN A 185 2.30 -6.28 10.02
N ASN A 186 1.18 -6.64 10.64
CA ASN A 186 0.59 -7.98 10.61
C ASN A 186 0.29 -8.52 9.21
N TYR A 187 0.21 -7.66 8.19
CA TYR A 187 -0.07 -8.04 6.81
C TYR A 187 1.21 -8.38 6.05
N THR A 188 2.19 -7.48 6.06
CA THR A 188 3.49 -7.72 5.40
C THR A 188 4.37 -8.68 6.20
N LYS A 189 4.06 -8.87 7.49
CA LYS A 189 4.89 -9.59 8.46
C LYS A 189 6.27 -8.95 8.61
N GLU A 190 6.38 -7.63 8.42
CA GLU A 190 7.62 -6.85 8.54
C GLU A 190 7.47 -5.68 9.51
N PHE A 191 8.60 -5.17 10.02
CA PHE A 191 8.65 -3.94 10.79
C PHE A 191 8.82 -2.72 9.87
N GLU A 192 7.87 -1.78 9.94
CA GLU A 192 7.97 -0.47 9.31
C GLU A 192 8.78 0.48 10.20
N LYS A 193 9.76 1.18 9.63
CA LYS A 193 10.61 2.15 10.35
C LYS A 193 10.04 3.55 10.18
N VAL A 194 9.85 4.28 11.29
CA VAL A 194 9.33 5.66 11.29
C VAL A 194 10.27 6.55 12.09
N LYS A 195 10.93 7.52 11.45
CA LYS A 195 11.89 8.45 12.08
C LYS A 195 11.19 9.69 12.64
N TYR A 196 11.64 10.16 13.80
CA TYR A 196 11.14 11.30 14.56
C TYR A 196 12.27 12.29 14.88
N PRO A 197 11.96 13.59 15.13
CA PRO A 197 10.65 14.19 14.97
C PRO A 197 10.36 14.30 13.47
N TYR A 198 9.08 14.21 13.11
CA TYR A 198 8.65 14.32 11.71
C TYR A 198 9.00 15.69 11.07
N GLU A 199 9.52 16.64 11.84
CA GLU A 199 9.63 18.08 11.52
C GLU A 199 10.99 18.56 10.96
N ASN A 200 12.01 17.71 10.75
CA ASN A 200 13.30 18.16 10.20
C ASN A 200 13.44 17.98 8.68
N LEU A 201 12.47 18.51 7.92
CA LEU A 201 12.68 18.99 6.55
C LEU A 201 12.23 20.46 6.51
N ASN A 202 13.19 21.39 6.40
CA ASN A 202 12.99 22.84 6.41
C ASN A 202 11.97 23.31 5.33
N LEU A 203 10.72 23.57 5.72
CA LEU A 203 9.70 24.26 4.91
C LEU A 203 8.88 25.26 5.76
N SER A 204 8.32 26.28 5.10
CA SER A 204 7.91 27.55 5.71
C SER A 204 6.52 27.52 6.38
N GLN A 205 6.28 28.45 7.31
CA GLN A 205 5.10 28.49 8.19
C GLN A 205 3.75 28.69 7.47
N THR A 206 3.76 29.14 6.20
CA THR A 206 2.57 29.29 5.36
C THR A 206 2.13 27.94 4.75
N GLU A 207 3.02 26.95 4.72
CA GLU A 207 2.76 25.56 4.30
C GLU A 207 2.31 24.67 5.48
N LYS A 208 2.59 25.09 6.73
CA LYS A 208 2.21 24.37 7.97
C LYS A 208 0.70 24.25 8.18
N THR A 209 -0.13 25.01 7.47
CA THR A 209 -1.60 24.89 7.52
C THR A 209 -2.19 23.81 6.61
N THR A 210 -1.37 23.11 5.81
CA THR A 210 -1.88 22.14 4.81
C THR A 210 -1.46 20.68 5.06
N LEU A 211 -0.68 20.38 6.10
CA LEU A 211 -0.08 19.07 6.34
C LEU A 211 -0.55 18.42 7.66
N THR A 212 -1.70 17.75 7.64
CA THR A 212 -2.08 16.68 8.61
C THR A 212 -2.73 15.50 7.91
N ASN A 213 -2.25 15.17 6.71
CA ASN A 213 -3.03 14.45 5.73
C ASN A 213 -2.14 13.59 4.82
N ASP A 214 -1.47 12.60 5.41
CA ASP A 214 -0.96 11.47 4.62
C ASP A 214 -2.16 10.61 4.21
N TYR A 215 -2.84 11.08 3.18
CA TYR A 215 -3.80 10.31 2.40
C TYR A 215 -3.26 10.20 0.98
N LEU A 216 -3.36 9.00 0.40
CA LEU A 216 -2.94 8.69 -0.96
C LEU A 216 -3.64 9.59 -1.98
N TYR A 217 -4.96 9.74 -1.82
CA TYR A 217 -5.80 10.60 -2.67
C TYR A 217 -7.12 10.95 -1.98
N SER A 218 -7.73 12.06 -2.41
CA SER A 218 -9.13 12.35 -2.08
C SER A 218 -10.04 11.57 -3.02
N ALA A 219 -11.20 11.17 -2.54
CA ALA A 219 -12.24 10.56 -3.36
C ALA A 219 -13.62 11.04 -2.95
N THR A 220 -14.60 10.97 -3.83
CA THR A 220 -16.02 11.16 -3.53
C THR A 220 -16.77 9.85 -3.56
N VAL A 221 -17.73 9.70 -2.64
CA VAL A 221 -18.57 8.51 -2.60
C VAL A 221 -19.52 8.48 -3.79
N ASN A 222 -19.39 7.45 -4.63
CA ASN A 222 -20.24 7.17 -5.78
C ASN A 222 -21.10 5.91 -5.52
N SER A 223 -22.06 6.07 -4.60
CA SER A 223 -23.10 5.06 -4.31
C SER A 223 -24.47 5.69 -4.44
N ASN A 224 -25.50 4.92 -4.79
CA ASN A 224 -26.87 5.44 -5.00
C ASN A 224 -27.45 6.17 -3.78
N THR A 225 -26.97 5.87 -2.56
CA THR A 225 -27.49 6.45 -1.32
C THR A 225 -26.37 6.81 -0.34
N SER A 226 -25.72 5.80 0.24
CA SER A 226 -24.61 5.97 1.16
C SER A 226 -23.70 4.74 1.16
N LEU A 227 -22.42 4.98 1.43
CA LEU A 227 -21.40 3.96 1.56
C LEU A 227 -21.20 3.60 3.03
N ASN A 228 -21.36 2.32 3.34
CA ASN A 228 -21.11 1.82 4.70
C ASN A 228 -19.61 1.76 4.98
N VAL A 229 -19.20 2.30 6.12
CA VAL A 229 -17.84 2.22 6.64
C VAL A 229 -17.77 1.10 7.66
N ARG A 230 -16.74 0.25 7.57
CA ARG A 230 -16.57 -0.93 8.40
C ARG A 230 -15.31 -0.90 9.25
N SER A 231 -15.32 -1.64 10.36
CA SER A 231 -14.18 -1.79 11.26
C SER A 231 -13.05 -2.65 10.69
N SER A 232 -13.37 -3.53 9.73
CA SER A 232 -12.41 -4.38 9.04
C SER A 232 -12.72 -4.43 7.53
N PRO A 233 -11.73 -4.78 6.69
CA PRO A 233 -11.87 -4.90 5.23
C PRO A 233 -12.61 -6.19 4.81
N ASP A 234 -13.83 -6.39 5.35
CA ASP A 234 -14.67 -7.56 5.08
C ASP A 234 -16.16 -7.17 5.16
N LEU A 235 -17.03 -7.80 4.37
CA LEU A 235 -18.48 -7.64 4.45
C LEU A 235 -19.09 -8.05 5.81
N LYS A 236 -18.42 -8.92 6.56
CA LYS A 236 -18.76 -9.33 7.93
C LYS A 236 -18.25 -8.33 8.97
N GLY A 237 -17.35 -7.43 8.61
CA GLY A 237 -16.85 -6.38 9.50
C GLY A 237 -17.97 -5.50 10.02
N THR A 238 -17.93 -5.15 11.30
CA THR A 238 -18.95 -4.33 11.95
C THR A 238 -19.10 -2.99 11.22
N LYS A 239 -20.33 -2.59 10.92
CA LYS A 239 -20.61 -1.25 10.37
C LYS A 239 -20.38 -0.21 11.46
N ILE A 240 -19.44 0.69 11.24
CA ILE A 240 -19.04 1.74 12.20
C ILE A 240 -19.46 3.14 11.75
N GLY A 241 -20.02 3.26 10.55
CA GLY A 241 -20.59 4.50 10.06
C GLY A 241 -21.10 4.39 8.63
N ASN A 242 -21.56 5.51 8.10
CA ASN A 242 -21.90 5.66 6.70
C ASN A 242 -21.51 7.03 6.17
N ILE A 243 -21.26 7.09 4.87
CA ILE A 243 -20.88 8.31 4.16
C ILE A 243 -21.89 8.52 3.04
N ARG A 244 -22.53 9.69 3.01
CA ARG A 244 -23.56 9.99 2.00
C ARG A 244 -22.95 10.11 0.60
N TYR A 245 -23.75 9.86 -0.42
CA TYR A 245 -23.40 10.13 -1.83
C TYR A 245 -22.77 11.52 -2.02
N ARG A 246 -21.75 11.61 -2.87
CA ARG A 246 -20.94 12.80 -3.19
C ARG A 246 -20.19 13.44 -2.02
N LYS A 247 -20.09 12.78 -0.86
CA LYS A 247 -19.20 13.26 0.21
C LYS A 247 -17.77 12.85 -0.06
N GLU A 248 -16.87 13.79 0.21
CA GLU A 248 -15.43 13.59 0.09
C GLU A 248 -14.93 12.72 1.24
N VAL A 249 -13.97 11.86 0.89
CA VAL A 249 -13.20 11.00 1.78
C VAL A 249 -11.74 11.13 1.40
N LYS A 250 -10.86 10.79 2.33
CA LYS A 250 -9.42 10.74 2.15
C LYS A 250 -8.98 9.30 2.23
N VAL A 251 -8.47 8.74 1.14
CA VAL A 251 -7.98 7.36 1.13
C VAL A 251 -6.59 7.32 1.74
N LEU A 252 -6.46 6.66 2.88
CA LEU A 252 -5.23 6.60 3.67
C LEU A 252 -4.33 5.43 3.26
N LYS A 253 -4.93 4.30 2.84
CA LYS A 253 -4.19 3.07 2.52
C LYS A 253 -4.98 2.14 1.59
N HIS A 254 -4.28 1.55 0.62
CA HIS A 254 -4.74 0.37 -0.10
C HIS A 254 -4.55 -0.87 0.77
N THR A 255 -5.58 -1.69 0.96
CA THR A 255 -5.43 -2.92 1.74
C THR A 255 -4.98 -4.09 0.89
N ASN A 256 -5.06 -3.98 -0.45
CA ASN A 256 -4.83 -5.09 -1.40
C ASN A 256 -5.72 -6.31 -1.14
N ILE A 257 -6.82 -6.13 -0.40
CA ILE A 257 -7.81 -7.19 -0.14
C ILE A 257 -8.89 -7.03 -1.19
N TYR A 258 -8.74 -7.77 -2.26
CA TYR A 258 -9.67 -7.76 -3.39
C TYR A 258 -10.89 -8.60 -3.09
N PHE A 259 -12.04 -8.12 -3.56
CA PHE A 259 -13.33 -8.75 -3.33
C PHE A 259 -14.23 -8.59 -4.55
N SER A 260 -15.10 -9.58 -4.79
CA SER A 260 -16.16 -9.49 -5.79
C SER A 260 -17.52 -9.41 -5.10
N LEU A 261 -18.20 -8.30 -5.29
CA LEU A 261 -19.49 -8.01 -4.70
C LEU A 261 -20.59 -8.19 -5.75
N LYS A 262 -21.45 -9.18 -5.57
CA LYS A 262 -22.62 -9.37 -6.45
C LYS A 262 -23.67 -8.30 -6.12
N LEU A 263 -23.94 -7.41 -7.08
CA LEU A 263 -25.03 -6.44 -7.07
C LEU A 263 -26.20 -6.97 -7.92
N GLU A 264 -27.35 -6.33 -7.86
CA GLU A 264 -28.59 -6.83 -8.51
C GLU A 264 -28.40 -7.14 -10.01
N ASN A 265 -27.72 -6.25 -10.76
CA ASN A 265 -27.57 -6.39 -12.22
C ASN A 265 -26.11 -6.53 -12.68
N ARG A 266 -25.14 -6.61 -11.76
CA ARG A 266 -23.71 -6.64 -12.09
C ARG A 266 -22.87 -7.17 -10.93
N THR A 267 -21.64 -7.59 -11.22
CA THR A 267 -20.65 -7.86 -10.18
C THR A 267 -19.70 -6.67 -10.09
N ALA A 268 -19.59 -6.09 -8.90
CA ALA A 268 -18.64 -5.04 -8.58
C ALA A 268 -17.33 -5.69 -8.10
N TYR A 269 -16.22 -5.32 -8.71
CA TYR A 269 -14.89 -5.79 -8.34
C TYR A 269 -14.06 -4.62 -7.83
N GLY A 270 -13.27 -4.87 -6.81
CA GLY A 270 -12.62 -3.80 -6.07
C GLY A 270 -11.74 -4.36 -4.97
N GLN A 271 -11.08 -3.47 -4.26
CA GLN A 271 -10.42 -3.75 -3.00
C GLN A 271 -11.07 -2.99 -1.86
N TRP A 272 -10.79 -3.43 -0.66
CA TRP A 272 -10.99 -2.58 0.50
C TRP A 272 -9.90 -1.50 0.56
N VAL A 273 -10.30 -0.31 0.97
CA VAL A 273 -9.40 0.80 1.24
C VAL A 273 -9.69 1.37 2.61
N TYR A 274 -8.64 1.77 3.31
CA TYR A 274 -8.76 2.46 4.58
C TYR A 274 -8.88 3.96 4.32
N ILE A 275 -9.91 4.59 4.89
CA ILE A 275 -10.24 5.98 4.62
C ILE A 275 -10.38 6.80 5.90
N SER A 276 -10.27 8.12 5.75
CA SER A 276 -10.70 9.14 6.70
C SER A 276 -11.87 9.92 6.10
N TYR A 277 -12.88 10.23 6.90
CA TYR A 277 -14.06 10.98 6.46
C TYR A 277 -14.62 11.82 7.60
N ILE A 278 -15.39 12.85 7.24
CA ILE A 278 -16.12 13.69 8.21
C ILE A 278 -17.54 13.13 8.35
N ASP A 279 -17.92 12.76 9.57
CA ASP A 279 -19.27 12.25 9.84
C ASP A 279 -20.32 13.37 9.96
N SER A 280 -21.58 12.99 10.19
CA SER A 280 -22.69 13.94 10.34
C SER A 280 -22.53 14.94 11.49
N TYR A 281 -21.66 14.64 12.46
CA TYR A 281 -21.35 15.48 13.62
C TYR A 281 -20.08 16.29 13.42
N LYS A 282 -19.58 16.39 12.19
CA LYS A 282 -18.33 17.08 11.84
C LYS A 282 -17.09 16.50 12.51
N LYS A 283 -17.12 15.23 12.94
CA LYS A 283 -15.97 14.54 13.51
C LYS A 283 -15.24 13.74 12.44
N VAL A 284 -13.90 13.79 12.49
CA VAL A 284 -13.05 12.93 11.65
C VAL A 284 -13.14 11.50 12.17
N LYS A 285 -13.52 10.58 11.30
CA LYS A 285 -13.57 9.14 11.56
C LYS A 285 -12.76 8.40 10.52
N LYS A 286 -12.31 7.21 10.87
CA LYS A 286 -11.58 6.32 9.97
C LYS A 286 -12.23 4.94 9.91
N GLY A 287 -12.02 4.24 8.80
CA GLY A 287 -12.54 2.89 8.62
C GLY A 287 -12.35 2.37 7.21
N TYR A 288 -12.87 1.18 6.95
CA TYR A 288 -12.73 0.51 5.67
C TYR A 288 -13.97 0.67 4.80
N VAL A 289 -13.75 0.95 3.52
CA VAL A 289 -14.79 0.94 2.49
C VAL A 289 -14.33 0.17 1.27
N PHE A 290 -15.26 -0.23 0.44
CA PHE A 290 -14.97 -0.89 -0.83
C PHE A 290 -14.75 0.18 -1.90
N ASP A 291 -13.57 0.18 -2.52
CA ASP A 291 -13.09 1.24 -3.41
C ASP A 291 -13.91 1.39 -4.69
N TYR A 292 -14.63 0.34 -5.09
CA TYR A 292 -15.59 0.37 -6.20
C TYR A 292 -16.62 1.51 -6.06
N PHE A 293 -16.96 1.90 -4.82
CA PHE A 293 -17.90 2.99 -4.54
C PHE A 293 -17.20 4.34 -4.32
N LEU A 294 -15.93 4.45 -4.64
CA LEU A 294 -15.16 5.68 -4.56
C LEU A 294 -14.78 6.15 -5.96
N GLU A 295 -15.06 7.42 -6.22
CA GLU A 295 -14.60 8.15 -7.38
C GLU A 295 -13.42 9.02 -6.95
N MET A 296 -12.23 8.74 -7.47
CA MET A 296 -11.01 9.42 -7.06
C MET A 296 -10.99 10.85 -7.60
N ASN A 297 -10.71 11.82 -6.73
CA ASN A 297 -10.63 13.23 -7.06
C ASN A 297 -9.19 13.71 -6.83
N PHE A 298 -8.48 14.01 -7.91
CA PHE A 298 -7.26 14.80 -7.82
C PHE A 298 -7.61 16.28 -7.86
N ASP A 299 -7.47 16.97 -6.73
CA ASP A 299 -7.47 18.43 -6.70
C ASP A 299 -6.05 18.93 -6.97
N THR A 300 -5.71 19.09 -8.24
CA THR A 300 -4.38 19.56 -8.70
C THR A 300 -4.02 20.92 -8.11
N LYS A 301 -4.99 21.71 -7.65
CA LYS A 301 -4.79 23.04 -7.04
C LYS A 301 -4.46 22.97 -5.55
N LYS A 302 -4.74 21.86 -4.86
CA LYS A 302 -4.51 21.71 -3.41
C LYS A 302 -3.20 21.02 -3.03
N LEU A 303 -2.54 20.37 -3.98
CA LEU A 303 -1.37 19.56 -3.66
C LEU A 303 -0.10 20.40 -3.45
N GLY A 304 -0.01 21.63 -3.97
CA GLY A 304 1.23 22.43 -3.86
C GLY A 304 2.47 21.75 -4.46
N ILE A 305 2.27 20.65 -5.16
CA ILE A 305 3.27 19.73 -5.68
C ILE A 305 3.12 19.73 -7.20
N ASN A 306 4.23 19.86 -7.91
CA ASN A 306 4.30 19.78 -9.37
C ASN A 306 3.64 18.47 -9.84
N ILE A 307 2.88 18.50 -10.94
CA ILE A 307 2.28 17.32 -11.57
C ILE A 307 3.31 16.17 -11.72
N THR A 308 4.58 16.49 -11.94
CA THR A 308 5.71 15.55 -11.98
C THR A 308 5.89 14.73 -10.70
N ASP A 309 5.73 15.34 -9.53
CA ASP A 309 5.91 14.70 -8.22
C ASP A 309 4.66 13.92 -7.79
N ALA A 310 3.47 14.36 -8.21
CA ALA A 310 2.24 13.58 -8.08
C ALA A 310 2.31 12.31 -8.94
N ILE A 311 2.79 12.43 -10.18
CA ILE A 311 3.12 11.29 -11.06
C ILE A 311 4.17 10.38 -10.40
N LYS A 312 5.21 10.96 -9.77
CA LYS A 312 6.25 10.19 -9.06
C LYS A 312 5.69 9.39 -7.88
N LYS A 313 4.79 9.93 -7.07
CA LYS A 313 4.10 9.18 -6.00
C LYS A 313 3.13 8.13 -6.55
N PHE A 314 2.49 8.42 -7.70
CA PHE A 314 1.65 7.48 -8.41
C PHE A 314 2.44 6.26 -8.94
N LYS A 315 3.73 6.45 -9.31
CA LYS A 315 4.66 5.40 -9.73
C LYS A 315 5.02 4.38 -8.65
N GLU A 316 5.02 4.75 -7.37
CA GLU A 316 5.52 3.90 -6.28
C GLU A 316 4.61 2.68 -5.96
N HIS A 317 3.39 2.63 -6.51
CA HIS A 317 2.35 1.68 -6.07
C HIS A 317 1.66 0.90 -7.22
N LYS A 318 2.24 0.88 -8.42
CA LYS A 318 1.67 0.20 -9.60
C LYS A 318 2.66 -0.81 -10.16
N ASP A 319 2.15 -1.97 -10.59
CA ASP A 319 2.95 -3.00 -11.26
C ASP A 319 3.49 -2.46 -12.59
N CYS A 320 2.69 -1.65 -13.29
CA CYS A 320 3.06 -1.04 -14.54
C CYS A 320 2.46 0.37 -14.71
N LEU A 321 3.32 1.38 -14.89
CA LEU A 321 2.91 2.70 -15.38
C LEU A 321 3.35 2.87 -16.84
N ILE A 322 2.41 3.22 -17.70
CA ILE A 322 2.65 3.42 -19.12
C ILE A 322 2.84 4.91 -19.38
N GLU A 323 4.08 5.30 -19.63
CA GLU A 323 4.45 6.69 -19.94
C GLU A 323 4.61 6.89 -21.45
N ASN A 324 4.44 8.13 -21.91
CA ASN A 324 4.74 8.57 -23.29
C ASN A 324 3.90 7.94 -24.41
N VAL A 325 2.78 7.27 -24.10
CA VAL A 325 1.84 6.77 -25.12
C VAL A 325 0.73 7.76 -25.47
N SER A 326 0.53 8.80 -24.64
CA SER A 326 -0.47 9.83 -24.85
C SER A 326 0.00 11.14 -24.22
N THR A 327 -0.33 12.25 -24.87
CA THR A 327 -0.15 13.61 -24.33
C THR A 327 -1.33 14.07 -23.47
N ASP A 328 -2.46 13.35 -23.53
CA ASP A 328 -3.72 13.72 -22.88
C ASP A 328 -4.07 12.82 -21.71
N PHE A 329 -3.55 11.59 -21.70
CA PHE A 329 -3.86 10.57 -20.72
C PHE A 329 -2.61 9.85 -20.20
N LEU A 330 -2.67 9.45 -18.93
CA LEU A 330 -1.74 8.54 -18.29
C LEU A 330 -2.45 7.21 -18.06
N PHE A 331 -1.79 6.11 -18.43
CA PHE A 331 -2.32 4.76 -18.25
C PHE A 331 -1.48 3.99 -17.24
N SER A 332 -2.12 3.17 -16.41
CA SER A 332 -1.44 2.16 -15.59
C SER A 332 -2.16 0.84 -15.66
N ILE A 333 -1.42 -0.25 -15.56
CA ILE A 333 -1.97 -1.61 -15.51
C ILE A 333 -1.46 -2.28 -14.22
N GLN A 334 -2.37 -2.97 -13.53
CA GLN A 334 -2.07 -3.68 -12.30
C GLN A 334 -2.68 -5.09 -12.33
N GLY A 335 -1.97 -6.10 -11.83
CA GLY A 335 -2.49 -7.43 -11.63
C GLY A 335 -3.46 -7.46 -10.45
N LEU A 336 -4.70 -7.90 -10.67
CA LEU A 336 -5.72 -8.01 -9.61
C LEU A 336 -5.79 -9.42 -9.02
N SER A 337 -5.55 -10.44 -9.86
CA SER A 337 -5.55 -11.83 -9.43
C SER A 337 -4.71 -12.68 -10.37
N TYR A 338 -4.12 -13.72 -9.81
CA TYR A 338 -3.25 -14.67 -10.49
C TYR A 338 -3.83 -16.08 -10.40
N SER A 339 -3.47 -16.93 -11.35
CA SER A 339 -3.91 -18.31 -11.39
C SER A 339 -3.45 -19.08 -10.17
N LYS A 340 -4.31 -20.00 -9.70
CA LYS A 340 -3.96 -20.91 -8.61
C LYS A 340 -2.96 -21.99 -9.04
N GLU A 341 -2.98 -22.33 -10.33
CA GLU A 341 -2.13 -23.38 -10.91
C GLU A 341 -0.75 -22.83 -11.30
N ASP A 342 -0.67 -21.53 -11.58
CA ASP A 342 0.54 -20.81 -11.93
C ASP A 342 0.43 -19.40 -11.32
N SER A 343 1.13 -19.17 -10.20
CA SER A 343 1.04 -17.93 -9.44
C SER A 343 1.51 -16.70 -10.22
N ASN A 344 2.16 -16.91 -11.37
CA ASN A 344 2.66 -15.85 -12.22
C ASN A 344 1.64 -15.52 -13.33
N ARG A 345 0.75 -16.45 -13.71
CA ARG A 345 -0.24 -16.17 -14.76
C ARG A 345 -1.32 -15.21 -14.26
N VAL A 346 -1.36 -13.99 -14.79
CA VAL A 346 -2.36 -12.98 -14.48
C VAL A 346 -3.73 -13.40 -15.05
N GLU A 347 -4.75 -13.50 -14.20
CA GLU A 347 -6.11 -13.80 -14.63
C GLU A 347 -6.95 -12.55 -14.81
N ARG A 348 -6.62 -11.47 -14.09
CA ARG A 348 -7.37 -10.22 -14.13
C ARG A 348 -6.44 -9.04 -13.92
N ILE A 349 -6.69 -7.98 -14.68
CA ILE A 349 -5.96 -6.72 -14.58
C ILE A 349 -6.90 -5.57 -14.23
N ARG A 350 -6.32 -4.50 -13.72
CA ARG A 350 -6.94 -3.19 -13.59
C ARG A 350 -6.18 -2.22 -14.46
N ILE A 351 -6.89 -1.59 -15.39
CA ILE A 351 -6.41 -0.47 -16.16
C ILE A 351 -6.91 0.79 -15.46
N GLU A 352 -6.02 1.69 -15.08
CA GLU A 352 -6.39 3.02 -14.60
C GLU A 352 -5.95 4.06 -15.61
N ILE A 353 -6.86 5.00 -15.89
CA ILE A 353 -6.69 6.04 -16.89
C ILE A 353 -6.89 7.38 -16.20
N GLN A 354 -5.95 8.29 -16.37
CA GLN A 354 -5.98 9.62 -15.79
C GLN A 354 -5.75 10.64 -16.89
N GLY A 355 -6.70 11.53 -17.14
CA GLY A 355 -6.45 12.67 -18.01
C GLY A 355 -5.49 13.68 -17.35
N ILE A 356 -4.56 14.22 -18.13
CA ILE A 356 -3.47 15.10 -17.66
C ILE A 356 -3.54 16.53 -18.22
N THR A 357 -4.60 16.86 -18.95
CA THR A 357 -4.86 18.19 -19.52
C THR A 357 -6.14 18.79 -18.94
N ASP A 358 -6.28 20.12 -18.98
CA ASP A 358 -7.46 20.83 -18.45
C ASP A 358 -8.77 20.44 -19.17
N SER A 359 -8.68 19.95 -20.41
CA SER A 359 -9.80 19.41 -21.19
C SER A 359 -10.20 18.00 -20.78
N ASN A 360 -9.30 17.25 -20.12
CA ASN A 360 -9.48 15.84 -19.76
C ASN A 360 -9.17 15.66 -18.27
N THR A 361 -10.13 15.91 -17.39
CA THR A 361 -9.96 15.71 -15.93
C THR A 361 -10.37 14.31 -15.45
N THR A 362 -10.69 13.42 -16.39
CA THR A 362 -11.37 12.16 -16.10
C THR A 362 -10.40 11.15 -15.53
N PHE A 363 -10.76 10.55 -14.40
CA PHE A 363 -10.13 9.35 -13.87
C PHE A 363 -11.07 8.17 -14.07
N GLN A 364 -10.55 7.07 -14.61
CA GLN A 364 -11.32 5.86 -14.84
C GLN A 364 -10.55 4.62 -14.40
N ARG A 365 -11.29 3.66 -13.83
CA ARG A 365 -10.80 2.30 -13.58
C ARG A 365 -11.58 1.29 -14.40
N ILE A 366 -10.87 0.38 -15.05
CA ILE A 366 -11.42 -0.71 -15.84
C ILE A 366 -10.82 -2.00 -15.30
N ASP A 367 -11.64 -2.82 -14.65
CA ASP A 367 -11.25 -4.17 -14.26
C ASP A 367 -11.52 -5.11 -15.43
N TYR A 368 -10.46 -5.66 -16.00
CA TYR A 368 -10.48 -6.42 -17.23
C TYR A 368 -10.01 -7.86 -16.98
N LYS A 369 -10.63 -8.82 -17.66
CA LYS A 369 -10.25 -10.23 -17.63
C LYS A 369 -9.86 -10.64 -19.05
N PRO A 370 -8.55 -10.77 -19.35
CA PRO A 370 -8.11 -11.32 -20.62
C PRO A 370 -8.66 -12.73 -20.81
N ASN A 371 -8.93 -13.11 -22.05
CA ASN A 371 -9.35 -14.47 -22.38
C ASN A 371 -8.19 -15.45 -22.18
N ASN A 372 -7.00 -15.10 -22.69
CA ASN A 372 -5.89 -16.04 -22.72
C ASN A 372 -4.49 -15.37 -22.74
N TRP A 373 -4.02 -14.96 -21.56
CA TRP A 373 -2.63 -14.52 -21.34
C TRP A 373 -1.75 -15.67 -20.82
N ILE A 374 -1.69 -16.81 -21.53
CA ILE A 374 -0.95 -18.00 -21.05
C ILE A 374 0.58 -17.78 -21.01
N MET A 375 1.13 -16.86 -21.82
CA MET A 375 2.59 -16.72 -21.95
C MET A 375 3.20 -15.55 -21.15
N TYR A 376 2.40 -14.78 -20.41
CA TYR A 376 2.89 -13.67 -19.61
C TYR A 376 2.78 -14.00 -18.12
N ASN A 377 3.95 -14.11 -17.51
CA ASN A 377 4.13 -14.37 -16.09
C ASN A 377 3.91 -13.13 -15.22
N GLU A 378 3.78 -11.95 -15.82
CA GLU A 378 3.64 -10.67 -15.14
C GLU A 378 2.84 -9.68 -16.01
N VAL A 379 2.35 -8.60 -15.39
CA VAL A 379 1.77 -7.48 -16.14
C VAL A 379 2.89 -6.70 -16.82
N ASP A 380 2.94 -6.74 -18.15
CA ASP A 380 3.92 -5.99 -18.94
C ASP A 380 3.40 -4.60 -19.32
N CYS A 381 4.31 -3.63 -19.36
CA CYS A 381 4.12 -2.26 -19.83
C CYS A 381 4.32 -2.08 -21.33
N ASP A 382 4.44 -3.15 -22.12
CA ASP A 382 4.51 -3.03 -23.57
C ASP A 382 3.25 -2.35 -24.09
N ALA A 383 3.40 -1.06 -24.41
CA ALA A 383 2.34 -0.22 -24.87
C ALA A 383 2.83 0.73 -25.94
N ARG A 384 1.96 1.02 -26.90
CA ARG A 384 2.30 1.79 -28.09
C ARG A 384 1.26 2.83 -28.39
N SER A 385 1.67 3.86 -29.11
CA SER A 385 0.78 4.87 -29.62
C SER A 385 0.96 4.99 -31.12
N ASN A 386 -0.12 4.71 -31.84
CA ASN A 386 -0.25 4.96 -33.28
C ASN A 386 -1.19 6.13 -33.54
N PHE A 387 -1.53 6.89 -32.49
CA PHE A 387 -2.42 8.04 -32.58
C PHE A 387 -1.72 9.20 -33.30
N GLU A 388 -1.82 9.16 -34.61
CA GLU A 388 -1.49 10.24 -35.52
C GLU A 388 -2.68 10.38 -36.48
N GLU A 389 -3.19 11.61 -36.68
CA GLU A 389 -4.25 11.91 -37.65
C GLU A 389 -3.71 11.89 -39.10
N LYS A 390 -3.00 10.83 -39.45
CA LYS A 390 -2.48 10.59 -40.80
C LYS A 390 -2.62 9.12 -41.14
N ASN A 391 -2.82 8.81 -42.41
CA ASN A 391 -2.91 7.43 -42.87
C ASN A 391 -1.61 6.68 -42.51
N THR A 392 -1.74 5.66 -41.69
CA THR A 392 -0.61 4.86 -41.19
C THR A 392 -0.90 3.38 -41.40
N SER A 393 0.09 2.70 -41.97
CA SER A 393 0.15 1.25 -42.03
C SER A 393 1.18 0.76 -41.03
N ILE A 394 0.86 -0.31 -40.33
CA ILE A 394 1.78 -0.96 -39.41
C ILE A 394 2.07 -2.38 -39.88
N GLU A 395 3.28 -2.85 -39.59
CA GLU A 395 3.67 -4.22 -39.90
C GLU A 395 2.98 -5.22 -38.97
N ILE A 396 2.69 -6.40 -39.52
CA ILE A 396 2.14 -7.52 -38.76
C ILE A 396 3.21 -8.02 -37.78
N GLY A 397 2.88 -8.13 -36.50
CA GLY A 397 3.82 -8.62 -35.49
C GLY A 397 3.28 -8.56 -34.07
N ASN A 398 4.18 -8.58 -33.08
CA ASN A 398 3.82 -8.28 -31.70
C ASN A 398 3.66 -6.75 -31.56
N LEU A 399 2.43 -6.31 -31.30
CA LEU A 399 2.05 -4.90 -31.31
C LEU A 399 1.94 -4.30 -29.89
N GLY A 400 2.20 -5.11 -28.86
CA GLY A 400 2.10 -4.72 -27.46
C GLY A 400 0.76 -5.05 -26.83
N HIS A 401 0.70 -4.86 -25.51
CA HIS A 401 -0.46 -5.18 -24.70
C HIS A 401 -1.52 -4.09 -24.75
N LEU A 402 -1.12 -2.82 -24.67
CA LEU A 402 -2.02 -1.68 -24.72
C LEU A 402 -1.63 -0.76 -25.87
N ILE A 403 -2.57 -0.44 -26.76
CA ILE A 403 -2.27 0.35 -27.96
C ILE A 403 -3.26 1.50 -28.06
N ILE A 404 -2.74 2.71 -28.21
CA ILE A 404 -3.54 3.92 -28.44
C ILE A 404 -3.66 4.17 -29.95
N TRP A 405 -4.88 4.37 -30.44
CA TRP A 405 -5.17 4.76 -31.83
C TRP A 405 -6.56 5.38 -31.92
N ASP A 406 -7.03 5.75 -33.11
CA ASP A 406 -8.39 6.25 -33.35
C ASP A 406 -9.16 5.17 -34.13
N TYR A 407 -9.57 4.12 -33.43
CA TYR A 407 -10.23 2.96 -34.05
C TYR A 407 -11.60 3.30 -34.59
N ASN A 408 -12.18 4.41 -34.15
CA ASN A 408 -13.48 4.83 -34.58
C ASN A 408 -13.42 6.01 -35.58
N ILE A 409 -12.27 6.59 -35.84
CA ILE A 409 -12.07 7.68 -36.82
C ILE A 409 -12.92 8.91 -36.46
N ASP A 410 -12.92 9.29 -35.17
CA ASP A 410 -13.60 10.50 -34.67
C ASP A 410 -12.66 11.60 -34.15
N GLY A 411 -11.34 11.38 -34.25
CA GLY A 411 -10.30 12.30 -33.80
C GLY A 411 -10.05 12.24 -32.29
N LEU A 412 -10.58 11.25 -31.58
CA LEU A 412 -10.30 11.02 -30.16
C LEU A 412 -9.37 9.83 -29.97
N GLN A 413 -8.63 9.84 -28.85
CA GLN A 413 -7.70 8.77 -28.52
C GLN A 413 -8.47 7.59 -27.96
N ASP A 414 -8.59 6.52 -28.72
CA ASP A 414 -9.11 5.24 -28.26
C ASP A 414 -7.96 4.35 -27.77
N PHE A 415 -8.27 3.26 -27.06
CA PHE A 415 -7.27 2.23 -26.76
C PHE A 415 -7.76 0.82 -27.02
N ALA A 416 -6.83 -0.06 -27.37
CA ALA A 416 -7.03 -1.50 -27.47
C ALA A 416 -6.18 -2.19 -26.39
N ILE A 417 -6.73 -3.21 -25.74
CA ILE A 417 -6.02 -4.07 -24.78
C ILE A 417 -6.03 -5.51 -25.30
N MET A 418 -4.88 -6.17 -25.28
CA MET A 418 -4.75 -7.54 -25.78
C MET A 418 -5.58 -8.50 -24.93
N SER A 419 -6.50 -9.21 -25.56
CA SER A 419 -7.41 -10.17 -24.94
C SER A 419 -6.92 -11.61 -25.03
N ASP A 420 -6.25 -11.95 -26.13
CA ASP A 420 -5.70 -13.29 -26.42
C ASP A 420 -4.49 -13.13 -27.36
N GLN A 421 -3.45 -13.94 -27.21
CA GLN A 421 -2.31 -13.90 -28.13
C GLN A 421 -2.60 -14.51 -29.50
N GLY A 422 -3.64 -15.35 -29.62
CA GLY A 422 -4.11 -15.95 -30.87
C GLY A 422 -3.09 -16.82 -31.63
N MET A 423 -1.93 -17.08 -31.03
CA MET A 423 -0.83 -17.89 -31.57
C MET A 423 -0.51 -17.51 -33.03
N ASN A 424 -0.71 -18.44 -33.96
CA ASN A 424 -0.34 -18.28 -35.38
C ASN A 424 -1.26 -17.34 -36.16
N ALA A 425 -2.37 -16.88 -35.57
CA ALA A 425 -3.30 -15.94 -36.20
C ALA A 425 -3.04 -14.47 -35.83
N GLY A 426 -2.07 -14.21 -34.93
CA GLY A 426 -1.85 -12.89 -34.34
C GLY A 426 -2.74 -12.62 -33.13
N SER A 427 -2.45 -11.53 -32.43
CA SER A 427 -3.10 -11.21 -31.16
C SER A 427 -4.48 -10.58 -31.35
N TYR A 428 -5.40 -10.98 -30.49
CA TYR A 428 -6.75 -10.45 -30.37
C TYR A 428 -6.78 -9.32 -29.34
N TYR A 429 -7.66 -8.36 -29.57
CA TYR A 429 -7.79 -7.16 -28.76
C TYR A 429 -9.25 -6.85 -28.45
N ASP A 430 -9.47 -6.27 -27.28
CA ASP A 430 -10.72 -5.60 -26.92
C ASP A 430 -10.52 -4.09 -27.01
N PHE A 431 -11.50 -3.39 -27.59
CA PHE A 431 -11.39 -2.00 -28.00
C PHE A 431 -12.25 -1.09 -27.11
N TYR A 432 -11.65 0.01 -26.64
CA TYR A 432 -12.25 0.98 -25.73
C TYR A 432 -12.21 2.38 -26.31
N MET A 433 -13.39 2.93 -26.61
CA MET A 433 -13.52 4.21 -27.30
C MET A 433 -13.61 5.37 -26.33
N GLN A 434 -12.84 6.42 -26.57
CA GLN A 434 -12.94 7.65 -25.81
C GLN A 434 -14.27 8.33 -26.11
N GLN A 435 -14.92 8.78 -25.05
CA GLN A 435 -16.14 9.54 -25.09
C GLN A 435 -15.81 11.03 -24.99
N LYS A 436 -16.76 11.90 -25.37
CA LYS A 436 -16.58 13.37 -25.29
C LYS A 436 -16.28 13.90 -23.89
N ASP A 437 -16.60 13.14 -22.85
CA ASP A 437 -16.30 13.48 -21.45
C ASP A 437 -14.93 12.91 -20.99
N GLY A 438 -14.12 12.36 -21.89
CA GLY A 438 -12.82 11.76 -21.60
C GLY A 438 -12.88 10.38 -20.93
N SER A 439 -14.07 9.81 -20.74
CA SER A 439 -14.21 8.41 -20.30
C SER A 439 -14.04 7.45 -21.48
N PHE A 440 -13.77 6.18 -21.20
CA PHE A 440 -13.55 5.13 -22.19
C PHE A 440 -14.60 4.03 -22.03
N LYS A 441 -15.16 3.54 -23.13
CA LYS A 441 -16.17 2.47 -23.12
C LYS A 441 -15.80 1.38 -24.10
N ILE A 442 -15.96 0.14 -23.66
CA ILE A 442 -15.79 -1.01 -24.56
C ILE A 442 -16.83 -0.94 -25.69
N GLU A 443 -16.39 -1.22 -26.91
CA GLU A 443 -17.24 -1.30 -28.08
C GLU A 443 -16.96 -2.61 -28.85
N GLU A 444 -18.03 -3.24 -29.36
CA GLU A 444 -17.90 -4.43 -30.18
C GLU A 444 -17.60 -4.03 -31.63
N TYR A 445 -16.47 -4.52 -32.14
CA TYR A 445 -16.06 -4.33 -33.52
C TYR A 445 -16.32 -5.59 -34.36
N PRO A 446 -16.48 -5.45 -35.70
CA PRO A 446 -16.62 -6.61 -36.58
C PRO A 446 -15.30 -7.38 -36.75
N PHE A 447 -14.20 -6.85 -36.19
CA PHE A 447 -12.88 -7.45 -36.14
C PHE A 447 -12.44 -7.58 -34.69
N SER A 448 -11.61 -8.59 -34.43
CA SER A 448 -11.03 -8.84 -33.11
C SER A 448 -9.51 -8.92 -33.16
N LEU A 449 -8.92 -9.02 -34.34
CA LEU A 449 -7.48 -8.92 -34.55
C LEU A 449 -7.09 -7.46 -34.73
N PHE A 450 -5.82 -7.15 -34.49
CA PHE A 450 -5.35 -5.79 -34.59
C PHE A 450 -5.38 -5.28 -36.06
N PRO A 451 -5.90 -4.07 -36.32
CA PRO A 451 -5.90 -3.50 -37.65
C PRO A 451 -4.49 -3.13 -38.13
N THR A 452 -4.14 -3.50 -39.36
CA THR A 452 -2.84 -3.17 -39.95
C THR A 452 -2.84 -1.80 -40.63
N ASN A 453 -4.00 -1.22 -40.91
CA ASN A 453 -4.13 0.09 -41.57
C ASN A 453 -5.46 0.78 -41.19
N ILE A 454 -5.38 2.08 -40.86
CA ILE A 454 -6.53 2.99 -40.80
C ILE A 454 -6.35 4.10 -41.84
N ASP A 455 -7.32 4.20 -42.74
CA ASP A 455 -7.43 5.26 -43.74
C ASP A 455 -8.53 6.24 -43.29
N TYR A 456 -8.11 7.40 -42.81
CA TYR A 456 -9.00 8.44 -42.29
C TYR A 456 -9.78 9.15 -43.40
N GLU A 457 -9.21 9.28 -44.59
CA GLU A 457 -9.85 9.93 -45.74
C GLU A 457 -11.03 9.09 -46.24
N ASN A 458 -10.79 7.79 -46.43
CA ASN A 458 -11.81 6.87 -46.91
C ASN A 458 -12.67 6.27 -45.80
N LYS A 459 -12.30 6.52 -44.54
CA LYS A 459 -12.92 5.99 -43.32
C LYS A 459 -12.96 4.46 -43.31
N THR A 460 -11.82 3.85 -43.59
CA THR A 460 -11.70 2.39 -43.66
C THR A 460 -10.65 1.87 -42.71
N ILE A 461 -10.90 0.69 -42.16
CA ILE A 461 -9.98 -0.07 -41.33
C ILE A 461 -9.73 -1.40 -42.01
N THR A 462 -8.46 -1.80 -42.11
CA THR A 462 -8.06 -3.09 -42.65
C THR A 462 -7.35 -3.90 -41.57
N GLU A 463 -7.79 -5.13 -41.36
CA GLU A 463 -7.06 -6.15 -40.60
C GLU A 463 -6.42 -7.15 -41.58
N ILE A 464 -5.15 -7.48 -41.38
CA ILE A 464 -4.44 -8.52 -42.13
C ILE A 464 -3.64 -9.34 -41.13
N HIS A 465 -3.74 -10.66 -41.23
CA HIS A 465 -3.09 -11.60 -40.34
C HIS A 465 -2.59 -12.83 -41.12
N PRO A 466 -1.55 -13.51 -40.61
CA PRO A 466 -1.10 -14.77 -41.17
C PRO A 466 -2.15 -15.86 -40.94
N LEU A 467 -2.38 -16.67 -41.97
CA LEU A 467 -3.22 -17.87 -41.93
C LEU A 467 -2.33 -19.10 -42.18
N GLY A 468 -1.76 -19.64 -41.09
CA GLY A 468 -0.79 -20.73 -41.16
C GLY A 468 0.61 -20.22 -41.53
N CYS A 469 1.31 -20.92 -42.43
CA CYS A 469 2.71 -20.61 -42.76
C CYS A 469 2.89 -19.64 -43.93
N CYS A 470 1.89 -19.54 -44.80
CA CYS A 470 2.15 -19.23 -46.20
C CYS A 470 1.02 -18.42 -46.86
N LYS A 471 0.08 -17.91 -46.06
CA LYS A 471 -1.08 -17.15 -46.54
C LYS A 471 -1.35 -15.98 -45.62
N LEU A 472 -1.86 -14.90 -46.19
CA LEU A 472 -2.46 -13.78 -45.48
C LEU A 472 -3.97 -13.84 -45.64
N SER A 473 -4.66 -13.61 -44.53
CA SER A 473 -6.12 -13.49 -44.46
C SER A 473 -6.46 -12.14 -43.84
N GLY A 474 -7.59 -11.56 -44.22
CA GLY A 474 -7.96 -10.26 -43.71
C GLY A 474 -9.24 -9.72 -44.29
N ALA A 475 -9.57 -8.51 -43.85
CA ALA A 475 -10.77 -7.81 -44.27
C ALA A 475 -10.58 -6.31 -44.17
N THR A 476 -11.24 -5.58 -45.08
CA THR A 476 -11.39 -4.13 -44.98
C THR A 476 -12.83 -3.79 -44.68
N TYR A 477 -13.03 -2.97 -43.65
CA TYR A 477 -14.30 -2.46 -43.19
C TYR A 477 -14.36 -0.96 -43.44
N LYS A 478 -15.53 -0.45 -43.82
CA LYS A 478 -15.80 0.98 -43.97
C LYS A 478 -16.76 1.47 -42.90
N LYS A 479 -16.47 2.61 -42.28
CA LYS A 479 -17.39 3.27 -41.35
C LYS A 479 -18.46 4.01 -42.14
N GLU A 480 -19.68 3.51 -42.09
CA GLU A 480 -20.87 4.17 -42.65
C GLU A 480 -21.77 4.62 -41.48
N LYS A 481 -21.83 5.94 -41.24
CA LYS A 481 -22.47 6.52 -40.04
C LYS A 481 -21.79 5.97 -38.76
N ASN A 482 -22.52 5.24 -37.94
CA ASN A 482 -22.03 4.61 -36.71
C ASN A 482 -21.99 3.07 -36.82
N LYS A 483 -21.82 2.54 -38.04
CA LYS A 483 -21.73 1.10 -38.28
C LYS A 483 -20.57 0.78 -39.20
N TRP A 484 -19.89 -0.32 -38.91
CA TRP A 484 -18.87 -0.88 -39.78
C TRP A 484 -19.49 -1.84 -40.78
N LYS A 485 -19.07 -1.73 -42.03
CA LYS A 485 -19.52 -2.58 -43.13
C LYS A 485 -18.31 -3.22 -43.80
N LEU A 486 -18.31 -4.53 -43.92
CA LEU A 486 -17.31 -5.26 -44.71
C LEU A 486 -17.41 -4.82 -46.18
N ILE A 487 -16.29 -4.39 -46.76
CA ILE A 487 -16.21 -3.97 -48.16
C ILE A 487 -15.22 -4.79 -48.99
N LYS A 488 -14.26 -5.46 -48.34
CA LYS A 488 -13.28 -6.32 -49.01
C LYS A 488 -12.85 -7.46 -48.09
N THR A 489 -12.68 -8.65 -48.63
CA THR A 489 -11.99 -9.77 -47.99
C THR A 489 -10.65 -9.99 -48.67
N ILE A 490 -9.62 -10.33 -47.90
CA ILE A 490 -8.25 -10.52 -48.34
C ILE A 490 -7.88 -11.99 -48.12
N ASN A 491 -7.35 -12.63 -49.16
CA ASN A 491 -6.81 -13.98 -49.10
C ASN A 491 -5.69 -14.08 -50.15
N GLU A 492 -4.45 -13.99 -49.69
CA GLU A 492 -3.26 -13.84 -50.53
C GLU A 492 -2.21 -14.87 -50.10
N ASP A 493 -1.44 -15.41 -51.04
CA ASP A 493 -0.28 -16.24 -50.72
C ASP A 493 0.89 -15.31 -50.32
N MET A 494 1.64 -15.70 -49.27
CA MET A 494 2.79 -14.92 -48.74
C MET A 494 4.03 -15.00 -49.61
#